data_AF-A0A3M9ZM62-F1
#
_entry.id   AF-A0A3M9ZM62-F1
#
_cell.length_a   1.000
_cell.length_b   1.000
_cell.length_c   1.000
_cell.angle_alpha   90.00
_cell.angle_beta   90.00
_cell.angle_gamma   90.00
#
_symmetry.space_group_name_H-M   'P 1'
#
loop_
_entity.id
_entity.type
_entity.pdbx_description
1 polymer ?
#
loop_
_entity_poly.entity_id
_entity_poly.type
_entity_poly.pdbx_seq_one_letter_code
_entity_poly.pdbx_strand_id
1 'polypeptide(L)' 'MDRFMVHLENRGHTPREARALLARSRELTSGLERTIRDARVATSHVELDVSVDRSR' A
#
# COMPACT_ATOMS: atom_id res chain seq x y z
N MET A 1 -0.29 5.59 -16.26
CA MET A 1 -0.55 4.93 -14.96
C MET A 1 -1.15 5.96 -14.03
N ASP A 2 -2.34 5.68 -13.52
CA ASP A 2 -3.01 6.53 -12.54
C ASP A 2 -2.43 6.25 -11.15
N ARG A 3 -2.30 7.29 -10.33
CA ARG A 3 -1.73 7.18 -8.98
C ARG A 3 -2.81 7.46 -7.94
N PHE A 4 -2.88 6.59 -6.94
CA PHE A 4 -3.81 6.70 -5.84
C PHE A 4 -3.07 6.53 -4.52
N MET A 5 -3.52 7.25 -3.51
CA MET A 5 -3.10 7.05 -2.12
C MET A 5 -4.26 6.39 -1.39
N VAL A 6 -4.08 5.15 -0.96
CA VAL A 6 -5.07 4.45 -0.14
C VAL A 6 -4.75 4.77 1.31
N HIS A 7 -5.70 5.41 1.99
CA HIS A 7 -5.59 5.79 3.39
C HIS A 7 -6.47 4.86 4.22
N LEU A 8 -5.88 4.20 5.22
CA LEU A 8 -6.52 3.23 6.10
C LEU A 8 -6.34 3.66 7.55
N GLU A 9 -7.32 3.36 8.40
CA GLU A 9 -7.21 3.53 9.85
C GLU A 9 -6.05 2.66 10.38
N ASN A 10 -5.17 3.24 11.22
CA ASN A 10 -4.14 2.46 11.89
C ASN A 10 -4.67 1.83 13.18
N ARG A 11 -4.72 0.49 13.22
CA ARG A 11 -5.18 -0.30 14.37
C ARG A 11 -4.04 -0.91 15.19
N GLY A 12 -2.90 -0.23 15.26
CA GLY A 12 -1.77 -0.61 16.13
C GLY A 12 -0.47 -0.97 15.42
N HIS A 13 -0.36 -0.67 14.12
CA HIS A 13 0.89 -0.80 13.38
C HIS A 13 1.84 0.35 13.73
N THR A 14 3.12 0.03 13.68
CA THR A 14 4.23 0.96 13.92
C THR A 14 5.02 1.19 12.63
N PRO A 15 5.79 2.30 12.53
CA PRO A 15 6.66 2.56 11.38
C PRO A 15 7.62 1.41 11.03
N ARG A 16 8.00 0.57 11.99
CA ARG A 16 8.88 -0.58 11.78
C ARG A 16 8.24 -1.68 10.93
N GLU A 17 6.90 -1.77 10.94
CA GLU A 17 6.13 -2.77 10.20
C GLU A 17 5.86 -2.35 8.75
N ALA A 18 6.18 -1.11 8.36
CA ALA A 18 5.90 -0.59 7.02
C ALA A 18 6.42 -1.49 5.89
N ARG A 19 7.64 -2.03 6.02
CA ARG A 19 8.20 -2.98 5.03
C ARG A 19 7.44 -4.29 4.95
N ALA A 20 7.02 -4.84 6.10
CA ALA A 20 6.26 -6.07 6.14
C ALA A 20 4.85 -5.87 5.55
N LEU A 21 4.21 -4.75 5.87
CA LEU A 21 2.92 -4.35 5.28
C LEU A 21 3.02 -4.15 3.77
N LEU A 22 4.10 -3.52 3.28
CA LEU A 22 4.34 -3.38 1.85
C LEU A 22 4.47 -4.73 1.14
N ALA A 23 5.27 -5.65 1.70
CA ALA A 23 5.46 -6.98 1.15
C ALA A 23 4.13 -7.78 1.11
N ARG A 24 3.40 -7.80 2.22
CA ARG A 24 2.11 -8.49 2.32
C ARG A 24 1.06 -7.87 1.40
N SER A 25 1.05 -6.55 1.26
CA SER A 25 0.14 -5.88 0.34
C SER A 25 0.46 -6.25 -1.11
N ARG A 26 1.73 -6.35 -1.50
CA ARG A 26 2.11 -6.83 -2.85
C ARG A 26 1.69 -8.27 -3.08
N GLU A 27 1.86 -9.14 -2.09
CA GLU A 27 1.43 -10.54 -2.16
C GLU A 27 -0.09 -10.67 -2.34
N LEU A 28 -0.87 -9.98 -1.50
CA LEU A 28 -2.34 -9.98 -1.55
C LEU A 28 -2.91 -9.42 -2.86
N THR A 29 -2.12 -8.60 -3.54
CA THR A 29 -2.52 -7.93 -4.78
C THR A 29 -1.84 -8.51 -6.01
N SER A 30 -1.13 -9.62 -5.84
CA SER A 30 -0.52 -10.35 -6.95
C SER A 30 -1.59 -10.75 -7.97
N GLY A 31 -1.25 -10.56 -9.25
CA GLY A 31 -2.17 -10.83 -10.38
C GLY A 31 -3.15 -9.69 -10.70
N LEU A 32 -3.20 -8.62 -9.91
CA LEU A 32 -3.95 -7.41 -10.26
C LEU A 32 -3.08 -6.45 -11.09
N GLU A 33 -3.70 -5.67 -11.95
CA GLU A 33 -3.03 -4.67 -12.81
C GLU A 33 -2.70 -3.37 -12.03
N ARG A 34 -2.11 -3.56 -10.84
CA ARG A 34 -1.68 -2.50 -9.94
C ARG A 34 -0.33 -2.82 -9.31
N THR A 35 0.42 -1.78 -8.99
CA THR A 35 1.68 -1.85 -8.26
C THR A 35 1.57 -1.05 -6.97
N ILE A 36 1.79 -1.71 -5.82
CA ILE A 36 1.96 -1.03 -4.54
C ILE A 36 3.43 -0.66 -4.38
N ARG A 37 3.73 0.63 -4.47
CA ARG A 37 5.11 1.15 -4.50
C ARG A 37 5.69 1.32 -3.12
N ASP A 38 4.90 1.92 -2.23
CA ASP A 38 5.34 2.32 -0.89
C ASP A 38 4.21 2.07 0.11
N ALA A 39 4.61 1.86 1.37
CA ALA A 39 3.70 1.78 2.51
C ALA A 39 4.25 2.66 3.62
N ARG A 40 3.40 3.51 4.17
CA ARG A 40 3.74 4.43 5.27
C ARG A 40 2.82 4.14 6.44
N VAL A 41 3.39 4.21 7.64
CA VAL A 41 2.64 3.98 8.87
C VAL A 41 2.85 5.20 9.76
N ALA A 42 1.77 5.92 10.02
CA ALA A 42 1.69 6.97 11.01
C ALA A 42 0.84 6.49 12.19
N THR A 43 0.86 7.21 13.32
CA THR A 43 0.11 6.80 14.51
C THR A 43 -1.39 6.61 14.26
N SER A 44 -2.00 7.44 13.41
CA SER A 44 -3.44 7.39 13.13
C SER A 44 -3.83 6.61 11.87
N HIS A 45 -2.89 6.40 10.94
CA HIS A 45 -3.21 5.85 9.63
C HIS A 45 -2.08 5.03 9.00
N VAL A 46 -2.47 4.15 8.08
CA VAL A 46 -1.57 3.46 7.16
C VAL A 46 -1.89 3.95 5.75
N GLU A 47 -0.86 4.31 5.00
CA GLU A 47 -0.99 4.78 3.63
C GLU A 47 -0.27 3.84 2.66
N LEU A 48 -0.93 3.54 1.55
CA LEU A 48 -0.34 2.79 0.44
C LEU A 48 -0.32 3.67 -0.82
N ASP A 49 0.87 3.82 -1.40
CA ASP A 49 1.05 4.49 -2.68
C ASP A 49 0.87 3.48 -3.82
N VAL A 50 -0.27 3.56 -4.51
CA VAL A 50 -0.70 2.61 -5.53
C VAL A 50 -0.61 3.24 -6.91
N SER A 51 -0.05 2.50 -7.86
CA SER A 51 -0.05 2.81 -9.28
C SER A 51 -0.94 1.81 -10.00
N VAL A 52 -1.91 2.27 -10.78
CA VAL A 52 -2.78 1.40 -11.59
C VAL A 52 -2.43 1.60 -13.04
N ASP A 53 -2.19 0.50 -13.75
CA ASP A 53 -2.06 0.54 -15.20
C ASP A 53 -3.44 0.49 -15.83
N ARG A 54 -3.69 1.38 -16.79
CA ARG A 54 -4.97 1.50 -17.51
C ARG A 54 -4.82 1.13 -18.98
N SER A 55 -3.66 0.62 -19.37
CA SER A 55 -3.33 0.27 -20.75
C SER A 55 -3.85 -1.10 -21.19
N ARG A 56 -4.69 -1.75 -20.39
CA ARG A 56 -5.37 -3.00 -20.71
C ARG A 56 -6.88 -2.87 -20.60
#